data_AF-A0A1H3QIU0-F1
#
_entry.id   AF-A0A1H3QIU0-F1
#
_cell.length_a   1.000
_cell.length_b   1.000
_cell.length_c   1.000
_cell.angle_alpha   90.00
_cell.angle_beta   90.00
_cell.angle_gamma   90.00
#
_symmetry.space_group_name_H-M   'P 1'
#
loop_
_entity.id
_entity.type
_entity.pdbx_description
1 polymer ?
#
loop_
_entity_poly.entity_id
_entity_poly.type
_entity_poly.pdbx_seq_one_letter_code
_entity_poly.pdbx_strand_id
1 'polypeptide(L)'
;MIRAGFQRVWQTSELRSPQTGGACTKCAHFDACRGGCMAAKFFTGLPLDGPDPECVQGFGEAALVARDGSTVMPNGHLDDSHSGPVRGQLTLLGMLAIPAKICDEPPLAGLKPS
;
A
#
# COMPACT_ATOMS: atom_id res chain seq x y z
N MET A 1 33.43 2.47 0.09
CA MET A 1 32.76 1.86 -1.08
C MET A 1 31.40 1.31 -0.66
N ILE A 2 30.33 2.12 -0.66
CA ILE A 2 28.96 1.59 -0.50
C ILE A 2 28.05 2.39 -1.45
N ARG A 3 27.87 1.88 -2.67
CA ARG A 3 26.76 2.28 -3.54
C ARG A 3 26.58 1.24 -4.63
N ALA A 4 26.22 0.03 -4.23
CA ALA A 4 25.32 -0.72 -5.10
C ALA A 4 24.04 0.12 -5.16
N GLY A 5 23.86 0.89 -6.24
CA GLY A 5 22.75 1.85 -6.37
C GLY A 5 21.38 1.16 -6.39
N PHE A 6 20.31 1.96 -6.31
CA PHE A 6 18.92 1.52 -6.39
C PHE A 6 18.67 0.50 -7.52
N GLN A 7 19.36 0.65 -8.65
CA GLN A 7 19.32 -0.30 -9.76
C GLN A 7 19.64 -1.75 -9.35
N ARG A 8 20.65 -1.98 -8.51
CA ARG A 8 20.97 -3.35 -8.05
C ARG A 8 19.80 -3.91 -7.23
N VAL A 9 19.30 -3.15 -6.25
CA VAL A 9 18.16 -3.57 -5.42
C VAL A 9 16.93 -3.81 -6.29
N TRP A 10 16.66 -2.94 -7.26
CA TRP A 10 15.55 -3.10 -8.19
C TRP A 10 15.65 -4.38 -9.02
N GLN A 11 16.84 -4.71 -9.52
CA GLN A 11 17.08 -5.84 -10.42
C GLN A 11 17.27 -7.17 -9.72
N THR A 12 17.85 -7.19 -8.52
CA THR A 12 18.25 -8.42 -7.80
C THR A 12 17.40 -8.72 -6.58
N SER A 13 16.32 -7.96 -6.35
CA SER A 13 15.39 -8.27 -5.25
C SER A 13 14.48 -9.42 -5.65
N GLU A 14 14.37 -10.40 -4.76
CA GLU A 14 13.51 -11.59 -4.93
C GLU A 14 12.02 -11.31 -4.68
N LEU A 15 11.59 -10.05 -4.70
CA LEU A 15 10.19 -9.66 -4.45
C LEU A 15 9.30 -9.87 -5.69
N ARG A 16 9.90 -9.95 -6.89
CA ARG A 16 9.19 -10.13 -8.18
C ARG A 16 9.23 -11.57 -8.70
N SER A 17 10.08 -12.42 -8.13
CA SER A 17 10.09 -13.83 -8.46
C SER A 17 8.74 -14.43 -8.05
N PRO A 18 8.09 -15.27 -8.89
CA PRO A 18 6.80 -15.87 -8.56
C PRO A 18 7.01 -16.85 -7.42
N GLN A 19 6.90 -16.37 -6.18
CA GLN A 19 7.21 -17.21 -5.03
C GLN A 19 6.20 -18.35 -4.91
N THR A 20 4.91 -18.09 -5.13
CA THR A 20 3.87 -19.12 -5.11
C THR A 20 2.55 -18.56 -5.64
N GLY A 21 2.30 -18.63 -6.95
CA GLY A 21 0.99 -18.25 -7.50
C GLY A 21 -0.16 -19.17 -7.06
N GLY A 22 0.15 -20.28 -6.35
CA GLY A 22 -0.81 -21.23 -5.80
C GLY A 22 -1.90 -21.64 -6.78
N ALA A 23 -3.15 -21.64 -6.29
CA ALA A 23 -4.34 -21.91 -7.08
C ALA A 23 -4.55 -20.89 -8.23
N CYS A 24 -4.03 -19.66 -8.07
CA CYS A 24 -4.18 -18.61 -9.07
C CYS A 24 -3.34 -18.84 -10.34
N THR A 25 -2.30 -19.70 -10.30
CA THR A 25 -1.52 -20.05 -11.51
C THR A 25 -2.34 -20.69 -12.63
N LYS A 26 -3.48 -21.30 -12.28
CA LYS A 26 -4.41 -21.93 -13.22
C LYS A 26 -5.52 -20.98 -13.69
N CYS A 27 -5.56 -19.75 -13.17
CA CYS A 27 -6.55 -18.76 -13.55
C CYS A 27 -6.21 -18.14 -14.91
N ALA A 28 -7.22 -17.99 -15.78
CA ALA A 28 -7.04 -17.39 -17.10
C ALA A 28 -6.51 -15.93 -17.07
N HIS A 29 -6.70 -15.22 -15.94
CA HIS A 29 -6.27 -13.83 -15.75
C HIS A 29 -4.97 -13.70 -14.94
N PHE A 30 -4.23 -14.80 -14.76
CA PHE A 30 -3.02 -14.81 -13.96
C PHE A 30 -1.97 -13.81 -14.44
N ASP A 31 -1.83 -13.59 -15.75
CA ASP A 31 -0.77 -12.70 -16.26
C ASP A 31 -0.94 -11.23 -15.86
N ALA A 32 -2.18 -10.77 -15.68
CA ALA A 32 -2.48 -9.39 -15.30
C ALA A 32 -2.38 -9.17 -13.79
N CYS A 33 -2.85 -10.15 -13.00
CA CYS A 33 -2.98 -10.01 -11.55
C CYS A 33 -1.83 -10.66 -10.77
N ARG A 34 -1.20 -11.69 -11.34
CA ARG A 34 -0.11 -12.50 -10.73
C ARG A 34 -0.43 -13.05 -9.34
N GLY A 35 -1.71 -13.31 -9.09
CA GLY A 35 -2.21 -13.75 -7.78
C GLY A 35 -2.58 -12.62 -6.82
N GLY A 36 -2.55 -11.36 -7.26
CA GLY A 36 -3.02 -10.18 -6.53
C GLY A 36 -2.01 -9.59 -5.57
N CYS A 37 -2.49 -8.82 -4.60
CA CYS A 37 -1.65 -8.09 -3.65
C CYS A 37 -1.12 -9.03 -2.56
N MET A 38 0.19 -9.29 -2.59
CA MET A 38 0.87 -10.07 -1.55
C MET A 38 0.69 -9.46 -0.15
N ALA A 39 0.74 -8.14 -0.03
CA ALA A 39 0.58 -7.45 1.24
C ALA A 39 -0.85 -7.58 1.79
N ALA A 40 -1.88 -7.48 0.93
CA ALA A 40 -3.27 -7.62 1.35
C ALA A 40 -3.51 -8.99 1.98
N LYS A 41 -2.97 -10.06 1.39
CA LYS A 41 -3.04 -11.41 1.98
C LYS A 41 -2.38 -11.48 3.35
N PHE A 42 -1.18 -10.92 3.47
CA PHE A 42 -0.41 -10.91 4.71
C PHE A 42 -1.15 -10.19 5.86
N PHE A 43 -1.76 -9.03 5.58
CA PHE A 43 -2.53 -8.27 6.59
C PHE A 43 -3.96 -8.78 6.83
N THR A 44 -4.43 -9.75 6.03
CA THR A 44 -5.76 -10.36 6.21
C THR A 44 -5.71 -11.82 6.65
N GLY A 45 -4.54 -12.44 6.75
CA GLY A 45 -4.40 -13.80 7.29
C GLY A 45 -4.65 -14.86 6.27
N LEU A 46 -4.62 -14.46 5.00
CA LEU A 46 -4.64 -15.39 3.91
C LEU A 46 -3.23 -15.92 3.67
N PRO A 47 -3.10 -17.21 3.32
CA PRO A 47 -1.82 -17.76 2.88
C PRO A 47 -1.32 -17.03 1.64
N LEU A 48 -0.01 -16.94 1.46
CA LEU A 48 0.62 -16.28 0.30
C LEU A 48 0.13 -16.87 -1.04
N ASP A 49 -0.10 -18.19 -1.02
CA ASP A 49 -0.57 -19.03 -2.12
C ASP A 49 -2.09 -18.94 -2.34
N GLY A 50 -2.80 -18.29 -1.42
CA GLY A 50 -4.24 -18.08 -1.47
C GLY A 50 -4.64 -17.01 -2.48
N PRO A 51 -5.93 -16.93 -2.82
CA PRO A 51 -6.45 -15.82 -3.61
C PRO A 51 -6.32 -14.51 -2.83
N ASP A 52 -6.14 -13.41 -3.56
CA ASP A 52 -6.21 -12.07 -2.99
C ASP A 52 -7.64 -11.76 -2.53
N PRO A 53 -7.85 -11.05 -1.41
CA PRO A 53 -9.17 -10.75 -0.89
C PRO A 53 -10.05 -9.95 -1.87
N GLU A 54 -9.46 -9.16 -2.77
CA GLU A 54 -10.15 -8.39 -3.80
C GLU A 54 -10.25 -9.15 -5.15
N CYS A 55 -10.04 -10.47 -5.14
CA CYS A 55 -10.17 -11.28 -6.34
C CYS A 55 -11.59 -11.18 -6.93
N VAL A 56 -11.70 -10.60 -8.11
CA VAL A 56 -12.98 -10.37 -8.84
C VAL A 56 -13.79 -11.64 -9.14
N GLN A 57 -13.18 -12.82 -9.02
CA GLN A 57 -13.85 -14.12 -9.19
C GLN A 57 -14.53 -14.61 -7.90
N GLY A 58 -14.38 -13.89 -6.79
CA GLY A 58 -14.97 -14.20 -5.50
C GLY A 58 -14.21 -15.21 -4.63
N PHE A 59 -13.12 -15.79 -5.15
CA PHE A 59 -12.30 -16.73 -4.38
C PHE A 59 -11.63 -16.07 -3.17
N GLY A 60 -11.38 -14.75 -3.24
CA GLY A 60 -10.83 -13.94 -2.15
C GLY A 60 -11.77 -13.89 -0.95
N GLU A 61 -13.04 -13.51 -1.17
CA GLU A 61 -14.02 -13.44 -0.09
C GLU A 61 -14.29 -14.82 0.54
N ALA A 62 -14.33 -15.88 -0.28
CA ALA A 62 -14.57 -17.23 0.19
C ALA A 62 -13.42 -17.70 1.10
N ALA A 63 -12.17 -17.39 0.72
CA ALA A 63 -11.00 -17.69 1.54
C ALA A 63 -10.96 -16.85 2.82
N LEU A 64 -11.39 -15.59 2.77
CA LEU A 64 -11.49 -14.73 3.96
C LEU A 64 -12.51 -15.23 4.98
N VAL A 65 -13.63 -15.80 4.52
CA VAL A 65 -14.64 -16.40 5.40
C VAL A 65 -14.16 -17.74 5.96
N ALA A 66 -13.45 -18.52 5.15
CA ALA A 66 -12.95 -19.85 5.54
C ALA A 66 -11.66 -19.80 6.37
N ARG A 67 -11.00 -18.64 6.50
CA ARG A 67 -9.74 -18.52 7.24
C ARG A 67 -9.93 -18.85 8.71
N ASP A 68 -8.88 -19.40 9.31
CA ASP A 68 -8.85 -19.62 10.75
C ASP A 68 -8.77 -18.26 11.47
N GLY A 69 -9.77 -17.95 12.30
CA GLY A 69 -9.80 -16.76 13.12
C GLY A 69 -8.69 -16.70 14.18
N SER A 70 -7.99 -17.82 14.43
CA SER A 70 -6.80 -17.88 15.27
C SER A 70 -5.53 -17.34 14.58
N THR A 71 -5.60 -17.08 13.26
CA THR A 71 -4.44 -16.57 12.50
C THR A 71 -4.03 -15.20 13.02
N VAL A 72 -2.83 -15.12 13.60
CA VAL A 72 -2.29 -13.88 14.16
C VAL A 72 -2.01 -12.90 13.03
N MET A 73 -2.68 -11.75 13.11
CA MET A 73 -2.47 -10.66 12.19
C MET A 73 -1.33 -9.75 12.60
N PRO A 74 -0.43 -9.38 11.66
CA PRO A 74 0.58 -8.39 11.96
C PRO A 74 -0.14 -7.09 12.27
N ASN A 75 -0.12 -6.71 13.54
CA ASN A 75 -0.50 -5.37 13.96
C ASN A 75 0.73 -4.46 13.86
N GLY A 76 0.50 -3.18 13.58
CA GLY A 76 1.53 -2.17 13.79
C GLY A 76 2.03 -2.28 15.24
N HIS A 77 3.34 -2.46 15.42
CA HIS A 77 3.92 -2.59 16.76
C HIS A 77 3.77 -1.28 17.56
N LEU A 78 3.71 -0.14 16.86
CA LEU A 78 3.55 1.17 17.45
C LEU A 78 2.11 1.65 17.34
N ASP A 79 1.71 2.43 18.34
CA ASP A 79 0.55 3.30 18.25
C ASP A 79 0.94 4.55 17.46
N ASP A 80 0.59 4.57 16.17
CA ASP A 80 0.77 5.75 15.29
C ASP A 80 -0.32 6.83 15.54
N SER A 81 -1.08 6.72 16.64
CA SER A 81 -2.07 7.71 17.04
C SER A 81 -1.39 8.97 17.56
N HIS A 82 -1.37 10.02 16.74
CA HIS A 82 -0.93 11.34 17.17
C HIS A 82 -1.96 11.96 18.13
N SER A 83 -1.76 11.78 19.43
CA SER A 83 -2.57 12.45 20.48
C SER A 83 -2.07 13.86 20.85
N GLY A 84 -0.94 14.29 20.28
CA GLY A 84 -0.37 15.62 20.47
C GLY A 84 -0.43 16.45 19.19
N PRO A 85 -0.22 17.79 19.26
CA PRO A 85 -0.15 18.62 18.08
C PRO A 85 0.90 18.04 17.13
N VAL A 86 0.46 17.59 15.95
CA VAL A 86 1.34 17.14 14.87
C VAL A 86 2.38 18.22 14.68
N ARG A 87 3.64 17.83 14.62
CA ARG A 87 4.80 18.72 14.47
C ARG A 87 4.79 19.35 13.07
N GLY A 88 3.79 20.21 12.86
CA GLY A 88 3.52 21.06 11.71
C GLY A 88 3.28 22.48 12.20
N GLN A 89 3.96 22.87 13.28
CA GLN A 89 4.18 24.28 13.53
C GLN A 89 4.99 24.79 12.35
N LEU A 90 4.30 25.47 11.45
CA LEU A 90 4.86 26.20 10.33
C LEU A 90 6.12 26.91 10.82
N THR A 91 7.29 26.41 10.41
CA THR A 91 8.50 27.21 10.39
C THR A 91 8.17 28.40 9.51
N LEU A 92 8.02 29.55 10.16
CA LEU A 92 7.56 30.80 9.60
C LEU A 92 8.51 31.30 8.51
N LEU A 93 8.40 30.77 7.30
CA LEU A 93 8.90 31.40 6.07
C LEU A 93 7.78 31.37 5.02
N GLY A 94 6.84 32.32 5.16
CA GLY A 94 6.12 32.90 4.03
C GLY A 94 5.15 32.02 3.25
N MET A 95 4.69 30.88 3.77
CA MET A 95 3.61 30.13 3.11
C MET A 95 2.25 30.74 3.46
N LEU A 96 1.54 31.23 2.44
CA LEU A 96 0.15 31.63 2.50
C LEU A 96 -0.68 30.43 3.00
N ALA A 97 -1.62 30.70 3.91
CA ALA A 97 -2.43 29.68 4.57
C ALA A 97 -3.08 28.74 3.54
N ILE A 98 -2.99 27.44 3.80
CA ILE A 98 -3.64 26.42 2.95
C ILE A 98 -5.16 26.59 3.16
N PRO A 99 -5.95 26.75 2.09
CA PRO A 99 -7.39 26.89 2.18
C PRO A 99 -8.00 25.69 2.90
N ALA A 100 -8.84 25.96 3.90
CA ALA A 100 -9.46 24.92 4.73
C ALA A 100 -10.74 24.37 4.09
N LYS A 101 -11.30 25.06 3.09
CA LYS A 101 -12.53 24.67 2.40
C LYS A 101 -12.30 24.63 0.88
N ILE A 102 -13.06 23.75 0.23
CA ILE A 102 -13.02 23.54 -1.23
C ILE A 102 -13.37 24.81 -2.03
N CYS A 103 -14.10 25.76 -1.42
CA CYS A 103 -14.51 27.01 -2.07
C CYS A 103 -13.61 28.22 -1.74
N ASP A 104 -12.53 28.04 -0.98
CA ASP A 104 -11.58 29.12 -0.75
C ASP A 104 -10.73 29.36 -2.01
N GLU A 105 -10.38 30.62 -2.25
CA GLU A 105 -9.63 31.03 -3.43
C GLU A 105 -8.23 30.40 -3.46
N PRO A 106 -7.81 29.77 -4.57
CA PRO A 106 -6.52 29.11 -4.63
C PRO A 106 -5.38 30.13 -4.52
N PRO A 107 -4.30 29.82 -3.77
CA PRO A 107 -3.20 30.74 -3.50
C PRO A 107 -2.40 31.15 -4.75
N LEU A 108 -2.70 30.56 -5.90
CA LEU A 108 -2.06 30.83 -7.20
C LEU A 108 -2.88 31.75 -8.11
N ALA A 109 -4.08 32.20 -7.69
CA ALA A 109 -5.00 32.98 -8.53
C ALA A 109 -4.44 34.34 -9.01
N GLY A 110 -3.30 34.80 -8.46
CA GLY A 110 -2.65 36.06 -8.83
C GLY A 110 -1.20 35.94 -9.32
N LEU A 111 -0.63 34.73 -9.47
CA LEU A 111 0.74 34.61 -9.98
C LEU A 111 0.76 34.83 -11.49
N LYS A 112 1.31 35.97 -11.92
CA LYS A 112 1.65 36.20 -13.32
C LYS A 112 2.91 35.38 -13.66
N PRO A 113 2.87 34.54 -14.71
CA PRO A 113 4.09 33.92 -15.21
C PRO A 113 4.99 35.02 -15.80
N SER A 114 6.23 35.03 -15.37
CA SER A 114 7.33 35.84 -15.92
C SER A 114 7.84 35.29 -17.23
#